data_AF-A0A378I3M6-F1
#
_entry.id   AF-A0A378I3M6-F1
#
_cell.length_a   1.000
_cell.length_b   1.000
_cell.length_c   1.000
_cell.angle_alpha   90.00
_cell.angle_beta   90.00
_cell.angle_gamma   90.00
#
_symmetry.space_group_name_H-M   'P 1'
#
loop_
_entity.id
_entity.type
_entity.pdbx_description
1 polymer ?
#
loop_
_entity_poly.entity_id
_entity_poly.type
_entity_poly.pdbx_seq_one_letter_code
_entity_poly.pdbx_strand_id
1 'polypeptide(L)'
;MFDSYRNKLRGIIQKNPTIDGRNCLFELCMRLITASHNITNSEILKQKFIDELSEIIEVNLKDIKKEELITIKQEISNWLDNTDKPIPSKLMEALVKGSPEETMDDLVKGGPKETKDNLIIQLNRIKKATISADDKKLDSKNTSTPLRISFLGGSASGKTELIKQLSNQVNPELNHAFTKNHEPTIGISRYQVKNTREAFEFYDIPTEERYNSFVDANLKQSNADLVVVCVDRFNNLSLEGNNGSWGAEQYIQKVRQAANKGAEIILVQTKTDLEASGQDKTCITEEQIRAFKERYDIQGIKVSAKTGTGITELYSYLTTRRDKKMANLLTEEKQLLEKVRDKHSILFNKDRQCSFFGRLYRTEVKETWTLEQYISHAMDKNNRTREVLCQDLKWLDKHGKITKEAPEIVREIFNKLTEEKESSNRVSYK
;
A
#
# COMPACT_ATOMS: atom_id res chain seq x y z
N MET A 1 1.27 16.83 6.42
CA MET A 1 0.02 16.06 6.23
C MET A 1 -1.15 16.71 6.96
N PHE A 2 -1.07 16.85 8.29
CA PHE A 2 -2.07 17.58 9.05
C PHE A 2 -2.13 19.06 8.68
N ASP A 3 -1.06 19.69 8.17
CA ASP A 3 -1.17 21.02 7.57
C ASP A 3 -2.13 21.04 6.36
N SER A 4 -2.18 19.98 5.55
CA SER A 4 -3.13 19.85 4.43
C SER A 4 -4.56 19.58 4.92
N TYR A 5 -4.73 18.76 5.95
CA TYR A 5 -6.04 18.55 6.60
C TYR A 5 -6.54 19.85 7.26
N ARG A 6 -5.68 20.53 8.03
CA ARG A 6 -5.93 21.84 8.66
C ARG A 6 -6.24 22.89 7.61
N ASN A 7 -5.50 22.95 6.51
CA ASN A 7 -5.77 23.90 5.43
C ASN A 7 -7.07 23.58 4.68
N LYS A 8 -7.45 22.30 4.55
CA LYS A 8 -8.77 21.90 4.02
C LYS A 8 -9.90 22.33 4.97
N LEU A 9 -9.76 22.08 6.27
CA LEU A 9 -10.75 22.53 7.27
C LEU A 9 -10.84 24.05 7.34
N ARG A 10 -9.70 24.77 7.36
CA ARG A 10 -9.65 26.24 7.25
C ARG A 10 -10.27 26.75 5.96
N GLY A 11 -10.04 26.06 4.83
CA GLY A 11 -10.66 26.41 3.55
C GLY A 11 -12.17 26.18 3.54
N ILE A 12 -12.68 25.18 4.26
CA ILE A 12 -14.12 24.96 4.45
C ILE A 12 -14.72 26.11 5.26
N ILE A 13 -14.06 26.53 6.34
CA ILE A 13 -14.45 27.67 7.18
C ILE A 13 -14.43 28.98 6.35
N GLN A 14 -13.32 29.27 5.66
CA GLN A 14 -13.14 30.52 4.90
C GLN A 14 -14.11 30.69 3.73
N LYS A 15 -14.49 29.58 3.06
CA LYS A 15 -15.42 29.63 1.92
C LYS A 15 -16.89 29.76 2.31
N ASN A 16 -17.22 29.66 3.60
CA ASN A 16 -18.60 29.68 4.10
C ASN A 16 -18.67 30.55 5.37
N PRO A 17 -18.73 31.89 5.24
CA PRO A 17 -18.72 32.81 6.38
C PRO A 17 -19.94 32.68 7.31
N THR A 18 -20.97 31.92 6.91
CA THR A 18 -22.11 31.53 7.76
C THR A 18 -21.76 30.48 8.82
N ILE A 19 -20.55 29.90 8.74
CA ILE A 19 -19.93 29.15 9.83
C ILE A 19 -19.21 30.18 10.74
N ASP A 20 -19.97 31.06 11.37
CA ASP A 20 -19.46 32.01 12.37
C ASP A 20 -19.42 31.34 13.77
N GLY A 21 -18.70 31.96 14.71
CA GLY A 21 -18.31 31.42 16.02
C GLY A 21 -19.41 30.95 16.97
N ARG A 22 -20.68 30.87 16.53
CA ARG A 22 -21.79 30.27 17.30
C ARG A 22 -22.33 28.97 16.70
N ASN A 23 -21.80 28.49 15.58
CA ASN A 23 -22.26 27.25 14.93
C ASN A 23 -21.53 26.01 15.48
N CYS A 24 -22.27 24.96 15.87
CA CYS A 24 -21.70 23.70 16.36
C CYS A 24 -20.73 23.03 15.36
N LEU A 25 -20.89 23.27 14.06
CA LEU A 25 -20.00 22.79 13.01
C LEU A 25 -18.68 23.58 12.95
N PHE A 26 -18.70 24.88 13.30
CA PHE A 26 -17.49 25.68 13.46
C PHE A 26 -16.65 25.11 14.60
N GLU A 27 -17.29 24.91 15.76
CA GLU A 27 -16.67 24.32 16.95
C GLU A 27 -16.10 22.93 16.64
N LEU A 28 -16.86 22.07 15.97
CA LEU A 28 -16.37 20.77 15.50
C LEU A 28 -15.11 20.93 14.64
N CYS A 29 -15.12 21.82 13.63
CA CYS A 29 -13.96 22.04 12.78
C CYS A 29 -12.76 22.56 13.56
N MET A 30 -12.96 23.48 14.51
CA MET A 30 -11.89 24.03 15.34
C MET A 30 -11.31 23.00 16.31
N ARG A 31 -12.15 22.18 16.93
CA ARG A 31 -11.72 21.07 17.78
C ARG A 31 -10.95 20.02 16.99
N LEU A 32 -11.37 19.70 15.76
CA LEU A 32 -10.65 18.78 14.87
C LEU A 32 -9.33 19.36 14.37
N ILE A 33 -9.27 20.65 14.01
CA ILE A 33 -8.03 21.34 13.70
C ILE A 33 -7.07 21.24 14.89
N THR A 34 -7.55 21.54 16.09
CA THR A 34 -6.76 21.50 17.34
C THR A 34 -6.27 20.08 17.64
N ALA A 35 -7.15 19.08 17.56
CA ALA A 35 -6.80 17.68 17.77
C ALA A 35 -5.78 17.19 16.74
N SER A 36 -5.91 17.62 15.48
CA SER A 36 -4.98 17.28 14.41
C SER A 36 -3.57 17.85 14.57
N HIS A 37 -3.38 18.84 15.45
CA HIS A 37 -2.03 19.31 15.81
C HIS A 37 -1.27 18.30 16.68
N ASN A 38 -1.98 17.50 17.46
CA ASN A 38 -1.40 16.60 18.47
C ASN A 38 -1.54 15.11 18.12
N ILE A 39 -2.41 14.77 17.18
CA ILE A 39 -2.69 13.39 16.78
C ILE A 39 -1.88 13.04 15.53
N THR A 40 -1.10 11.96 15.59
CA THR A 40 -0.34 11.42 14.44
C THR A 40 -0.95 10.15 13.86
N ASN A 41 -1.95 9.55 14.52
CA ASN A 41 -2.61 8.31 14.11
C ASN A 41 -4.02 8.62 13.61
N SER A 42 -4.34 8.15 12.42
CA SER A 42 -5.57 8.47 11.71
C SER A 42 -6.78 7.70 12.26
N GLU A 43 -6.58 6.48 12.81
CA GLU A 43 -7.59 5.81 13.64
C GLU A 43 -7.90 6.58 14.92
N ILE A 44 -6.88 7.18 15.55
CA ILE A 44 -7.09 8.05 16.73
C ILE A 44 -7.83 9.34 16.31
N LEU A 45 -7.55 9.86 15.11
CA LEU A 45 -8.26 11.03 14.58
C LEU A 45 -9.72 10.69 14.24
N LYS A 46 -9.98 9.52 13.65
CA LYS A 46 -11.32 9.00 13.35
C LYS A 46 -12.11 8.79 14.65
N GLN A 47 -11.50 8.15 15.65
CA GLN A 47 -12.10 7.98 16.96
C GLN A 47 -12.38 9.33 17.63
N LYS A 48 -11.42 10.26 17.57
CA LYS A 48 -11.62 11.61 18.09
C LYS A 48 -12.75 12.34 17.37
N PHE A 49 -12.86 12.18 16.05
CA PHE A 49 -13.97 12.72 15.26
C PHE A 49 -15.32 12.15 15.69
N ILE A 50 -15.40 10.83 15.92
CA ILE A 50 -16.59 10.16 16.45
C ILE A 50 -16.95 10.73 17.83
N ASP A 51 -15.95 10.90 18.71
CA ASP A 51 -16.17 11.38 20.07
C ASP A 51 -16.64 12.84 20.11
N GLU A 52 -16.03 13.73 19.31
CA GLU A 52 -16.47 15.14 19.22
C GLU A 52 -17.88 15.27 18.64
N LEU A 53 -18.23 14.48 17.62
CA LEU A 53 -19.60 14.45 17.10
C LEU A 53 -20.60 13.95 18.15
N SER A 54 -20.20 12.97 18.96
CA SER A 54 -21.04 12.41 20.00
C SER A 54 -21.29 13.41 21.12
N GLU A 55 -20.28 14.18 21.50
CA GLU A 55 -20.42 15.25 22.50
C GLU A 55 -21.41 16.32 22.02
N ILE A 56 -21.33 16.72 20.74
CA ILE A 56 -22.30 17.65 20.14
C ILE A 56 -23.73 17.08 20.21
N ILE A 57 -23.88 15.78 19.95
CA ILE A 57 -25.18 15.10 20.05
C ILE A 57 -25.70 15.12 21.49
N GLU A 58 -24.89 14.76 22.48
CA GLU A 58 -25.27 14.78 23.90
C GLU A 58 -25.71 16.17 24.36
N VAL A 59 -24.97 17.22 23.96
CA VAL A 59 -25.28 18.62 24.35
C VAL A 59 -26.59 19.10 23.73
N ASN A 60 -26.84 18.77 22.46
CA ASN A 60 -28.01 19.26 21.72
C ASN A 60 -29.28 18.42 21.96
N LEU A 61 -29.12 17.14 22.28
CA LEU A 61 -30.21 16.22 22.60
C LEU A 61 -30.20 15.90 24.10
N LYS A 62 -30.61 16.90 24.91
CA LYS A 62 -30.58 16.89 26.39
C LYS A 62 -31.15 15.64 27.09
N ASP A 63 -31.95 14.83 26.39
CA ASP A 63 -32.62 13.63 26.91
C ASP A 63 -32.20 12.33 26.20
N ILE A 64 -31.08 12.32 25.47
CA ILE A 64 -30.63 11.12 24.76
C ILE A 64 -30.18 10.03 25.75
N LYS A 65 -30.69 8.82 25.58
CA LYS A 65 -30.29 7.67 26.42
C LYS A 65 -28.88 7.20 26.06
N LYS A 66 -28.16 6.65 27.04
CA LYS A 66 -26.79 6.15 26.84
C LYS A 66 -26.71 5.05 25.76
N GLU A 67 -27.69 4.16 25.71
CA GLU A 67 -27.76 3.07 24.72
C GLU A 67 -27.98 3.62 23.31
N GLU A 68 -28.75 4.69 23.21
CA GLU A 68 -29.04 5.38 21.96
C GLU A 68 -27.79 6.10 21.43
N LEU A 69 -27.02 6.73 22.31
CA LEU A 69 -25.74 7.33 21.96
C LEU A 69 -24.71 6.30 21.48
N ILE A 70 -24.64 5.12 22.12
CA ILE A 70 -23.78 4.01 21.66
C ILE A 70 -24.15 3.60 20.23
N THR A 71 -25.45 3.51 19.96
CA THR A 71 -25.96 3.19 18.62
C THR A 71 -25.53 4.24 17.60
N ILE A 72 -25.67 5.53 17.93
CA ILE A 72 -25.25 6.63 17.05
C ILE A 72 -23.74 6.62 16.81
N LYS A 73 -22.91 6.37 17.84
CA LYS A 73 -21.45 6.20 17.69
C LYS A 73 -21.13 5.12 16.66
N GLN A 74 -21.83 3.98 16.73
CA GLN A 74 -21.65 2.90 15.76
C GLN A 74 -22.09 3.30 14.36
N GLU A 75 -23.20 4.03 14.22
CA GLU A 75 -23.68 4.55 12.93
C GLU A 75 -22.71 5.57 12.31
N ILE A 76 -22.14 6.47 13.12
CA ILE A 76 -21.12 7.44 12.67
C ILE A 76 -19.85 6.71 12.22
N SER A 77 -19.39 5.72 12.99
CA SER A 77 -18.25 4.90 12.62
C SER A 77 -18.48 4.19 11.28
N ASN A 78 -19.64 3.52 11.15
CA ASN A 78 -20.06 2.86 9.91
C ASN A 78 -20.21 3.83 8.74
N TRP A 79 -20.61 5.08 8.98
CA TRP A 79 -20.69 6.13 7.98
C TRP A 79 -19.30 6.59 7.53
N LEU A 80 -18.33 6.72 8.44
CA LEU A 80 -16.95 7.06 8.10
C LEU A 80 -16.28 5.96 7.27
N ASP A 81 -16.61 4.70 7.53
CA ASP A 81 -16.04 3.54 6.81
C ASP A 81 -16.58 3.34 5.39
N ASN A 82 -17.67 4.00 5.02
CA ASN A 82 -18.29 3.84 3.71
C ASN A 82 -18.64 5.20 3.10
N THR A 83 -17.93 5.59 2.03
CA THR A 83 -18.09 6.90 1.38
C THR A 83 -19.50 7.15 0.88
N ASP A 84 -20.23 6.11 0.47
CA ASP A 84 -21.53 6.20 -0.18
C ASP A 84 -22.70 6.16 0.79
N LYS A 85 -22.45 5.83 2.07
CA LYS A 85 -23.52 5.84 3.08
C LYS A 85 -24.01 7.27 3.36
N PRO A 86 -25.34 7.46 3.47
CA PRO A 86 -25.90 8.75 3.88
C PRO A 86 -25.53 9.05 5.34
N ILE A 87 -25.60 10.33 5.70
CA ILE A 87 -25.34 10.80 7.07
C ILE A 87 -26.43 10.23 8.00
N PRO A 88 -26.08 9.69 9.17
CA PRO A 88 -27.07 9.20 10.15
C PRO A 88 -28.12 10.27 10.47
N SER A 89 -29.40 9.91 10.44
CA SER A 89 -30.51 10.85 10.59
C SER A 89 -30.49 11.57 11.95
N LYS A 90 -30.14 10.85 13.03
CA LYS A 90 -30.03 11.44 14.38
C LYS A 90 -28.87 12.40 14.53
N LEU A 91 -27.77 12.16 13.81
CA LEU A 91 -26.67 13.13 13.76
C LEU A 91 -27.14 14.43 13.09
N MET A 92 -27.88 14.33 11.98
CA MET A 92 -28.46 15.50 11.31
C MET A 92 -29.45 16.25 12.21
N GLU A 93 -30.31 15.53 12.93
CA GLU A 93 -31.25 16.12 13.88
C GLU A 93 -30.53 16.92 14.98
N ALA A 94 -29.49 16.32 15.60
CA ALA A 94 -28.72 16.97 16.65
C ALA A 94 -28.02 18.25 16.17
N LEU A 95 -27.47 18.24 14.95
CA LEU A 95 -26.77 19.39 14.38
C LEU A 95 -27.72 20.53 14.03
N VAL A 96 -28.93 20.20 13.53
CA VAL A 96 -29.97 21.20 13.25
C VAL A 96 -30.50 21.83 14.55
N LYS A 97 -30.76 21.02 15.58
CA LYS A 97 -31.33 21.50 16.86
C LYS A 97 -30.37 22.37 17.67
N GLY A 98 -29.06 22.16 17.53
CA GLY A 98 -28.03 22.97 18.20
C GLY A 98 -27.66 24.26 17.49
N SER A 99 -28.28 24.56 16.34
CA SER A 99 -28.04 25.82 15.63
C SER A 99 -28.91 26.93 16.25
N PRO A 100 -28.36 28.11 16.61
CA PRO A 100 -29.14 29.21 17.18
C PRO A 100 -30.35 29.59 16.31
N GLU A 101 -31.50 29.87 16.93
CA GLU A 101 -32.70 30.34 16.20
C GLU A 101 -32.41 31.64 15.41
N GLU A 102 -31.56 32.53 15.94
CA GLU A 102 -31.14 33.77 15.24
C GLU A 102 -30.36 33.51 13.95
N THR A 103 -29.57 32.42 13.88
CA THR A 103 -28.87 32.04 12.64
C THR A 103 -29.80 31.46 11.59
N MET A 104 -30.97 30.93 11.96
CA MET A 104 -31.96 30.49 10.97
C MET A 104 -32.48 31.68 10.18
N ASP A 105 -32.82 32.81 10.81
CA ASP A 105 -33.38 33.99 10.11
C ASP A 105 -32.37 34.65 9.13
N ASP A 106 -31.08 34.70 9.48
CA ASP A 106 -30.03 35.21 8.58
C ASP A 106 -29.65 34.21 7.46
N LEU A 107 -29.84 32.91 7.68
CA LEU A 107 -29.73 31.85 6.65
C LEU A 107 -31.01 31.71 5.80
N VAL A 108 -32.16 32.23 6.26
CA VAL A 108 -33.50 32.07 5.67
C VAL A 108 -33.73 32.88 4.40
N LYS A 109 -32.76 33.68 3.92
CA LYS A 109 -32.80 34.14 2.52
C LYS A 109 -32.80 32.98 1.50
N GLY A 110 -32.41 31.76 1.92
CA GLY A 110 -32.49 30.50 1.15
C GLY A 110 -33.53 29.46 1.61
N GLY A 111 -34.20 29.69 2.74
CA GLY A 111 -35.17 28.76 3.33
C GLY A 111 -34.57 27.49 4.02
N PRO A 112 -35.34 26.78 4.87
CA PRO A 112 -34.84 25.68 5.72
C PRO A 112 -34.21 24.49 4.99
N LYS A 113 -34.59 24.29 3.72
CA LYS A 113 -34.05 23.21 2.87
C LYS A 113 -32.60 23.48 2.47
N GLU A 114 -32.26 24.74 2.17
CA GLU A 114 -30.91 25.14 1.77
C GLU A 114 -29.91 25.00 2.93
N THR A 115 -30.35 25.27 4.17
CA THR A 115 -29.53 25.08 5.37
C THR A 115 -29.15 23.61 5.61
N LYS A 116 -30.11 22.69 5.41
CA LYS A 116 -29.88 21.24 5.57
C LYS A 116 -28.90 20.72 4.52
N ASP A 117 -29.08 21.11 3.25
CA ASP A 117 -28.22 20.67 2.16
C ASP A 117 -26.78 21.19 2.31
N ASN A 118 -26.62 22.43 2.79
CA ASN A 118 -25.30 23.00 3.10
C ASN A 118 -24.58 22.22 4.21
N LEU A 119 -25.29 21.85 5.27
CA LEU A 119 -24.71 21.06 6.37
C LEU A 119 -24.28 19.66 5.91
N ILE A 120 -25.08 19.01 5.06
CA ILE A 120 -24.74 17.73 4.43
C ILE A 120 -23.46 17.85 3.59
N ILE A 121 -23.36 18.89 2.76
CA ILE A 121 -22.18 19.14 1.91
C ILE A 121 -20.93 19.33 2.78
N GLN A 122 -21.03 20.09 3.87
CA GLN A 122 -19.90 20.37 4.75
C GLN A 122 -19.45 19.12 5.51
N LEU A 123 -20.36 18.34 6.08
CA LEU A 123 -20.04 17.07 6.74
C LEU A 123 -19.38 16.09 5.78
N ASN A 124 -19.86 15.98 4.54
CA ASN A 124 -19.25 15.13 3.53
C ASN A 124 -17.83 15.60 3.14
N ARG A 125 -17.58 16.91 3.11
CA ARG A 125 -16.24 17.47 2.88
C ARG A 125 -15.30 17.14 4.05
N ILE A 126 -15.78 17.25 5.29
CA ILE A 126 -14.99 16.91 6.49
C ILE A 126 -14.70 15.41 6.52
N LYS A 127 -15.71 14.55 6.30
CA LYS A 127 -15.56 13.10 6.12
C LYS A 127 -14.49 12.77 5.10
N LYS A 128 -14.59 13.34 3.89
CA LYS A 128 -13.61 13.12 2.82
C LYS A 128 -12.22 13.57 3.23
N ALA A 129 -12.10 14.69 3.95
CA ALA A 129 -10.81 15.17 4.45
C ALA A 129 -10.21 14.23 5.51
N THR A 130 -11.03 13.69 6.41
CA THR A 130 -10.63 12.73 7.45
C THR A 130 -10.18 11.42 6.82
N ILE A 131 -10.96 10.83 5.91
CA ILE A 131 -10.58 9.62 5.14
C ILE A 131 -9.32 9.86 4.30
N SER A 132 -9.21 11.02 3.64
CA SER A 132 -8.00 11.36 2.87
C SER A 132 -6.74 11.50 3.74
N ALA A 133 -6.89 11.77 5.04
CA ALA A 133 -5.78 11.82 5.97
C ALA A 133 -5.31 10.41 6.37
N ASP A 134 -6.22 9.42 6.40
CA ASP A 134 -5.87 7.99 6.48
C ASP A 134 -5.06 7.56 5.24
N ASP A 135 -5.57 7.84 4.03
CA ASP A 135 -4.93 7.42 2.77
C ASP A 135 -3.51 8.01 2.62
N LYS A 136 -3.29 9.29 2.97
CA LYS A 136 -1.96 9.93 2.82
C LYS A 136 -0.90 9.45 3.81
N LYS A 137 -1.30 8.80 4.92
CA LYS A 137 -0.34 8.17 5.84
C LYS A 137 0.08 6.78 5.36
N LEU A 138 -0.77 6.09 4.62
CA LEU A 138 -0.32 5.00 3.74
C LEU A 138 0.72 5.57 2.75
N ASP A 139 0.43 6.65 2.02
CA ASP A 139 1.32 7.13 0.95
C ASP A 139 2.69 7.68 1.41
N SER A 140 2.82 8.18 2.64
CA SER A 140 4.07 8.83 3.12
C SER A 140 4.92 7.97 4.07
N LYS A 141 4.38 6.85 4.57
CA LYS A 141 5.15 5.85 5.36
C LYS A 141 5.18 4.47 4.73
N ASN A 142 4.22 4.12 3.88
CA ASN A 142 4.42 3.03 2.92
C ASN A 142 5.13 3.62 1.72
N THR A 143 6.45 3.75 1.81
CA THR A 143 7.26 3.31 0.69
C THR A 143 6.99 1.80 0.55
N SER A 144 5.80 1.41 0.07
CA SER A 144 5.46 0.01 -0.10
C SER A 144 6.52 -0.53 -1.03
N THR A 145 7.32 -1.48 -0.56
CA THR A 145 8.30 -2.14 -1.39
C THR A 145 7.59 -2.55 -2.67
N PRO A 146 8.02 -2.04 -3.84
CA PRO A 146 7.25 -2.24 -5.06
C PRO A 146 7.19 -3.73 -5.37
N LEU A 147 6.04 -4.20 -5.89
CA LEU A 147 5.95 -5.56 -6.38
C LEU A 147 6.85 -5.68 -7.62
N ARG A 148 7.91 -6.48 -7.52
CA ARG A 148 8.87 -6.66 -8.62
C ARG A 148 8.39 -7.79 -9.52
N ILE A 149 8.13 -7.46 -10.79
CA ILE A 149 7.57 -8.40 -11.76
C ILE A 149 8.53 -8.50 -12.95
N SER A 150 8.97 -9.71 -13.27
CA SER A 150 9.78 -9.96 -14.48
C SER A 150 8.95 -10.56 -15.60
N PHE A 151 9.13 -10.07 -16.83
CA PHE A 151 8.49 -10.60 -18.03
C PHE A 151 9.49 -11.43 -18.83
N LEU A 152 9.12 -12.67 -19.10
CA LEU A 152 9.86 -13.64 -19.92
C LEU A 152 9.00 -14.12 -21.08
N GLY A 153 9.59 -14.82 -22.04
CA GLY A 153 8.91 -15.33 -23.24
C GLY A 153 9.64 -14.91 -24.51
N GLY A 154 9.40 -15.61 -25.62
CA GLY A 154 10.16 -15.43 -26.88
C GLY A 154 10.20 -13.99 -27.43
N SER A 155 11.07 -13.76 -28.42
CA SER A 155 11.06 -12.51 -29.17
C SER A 155 9.69 -12.29 -29.81
N ALA A 156 9.23 -11.04 -29.85
CA ALA A 156 7.91 -10.65 -30.33
C ALA A 156 6.69 -11.28 -29.61
N SER A 157 6.85 -11.89 -28.42
CA SER A 157 5.70 -12.42 -27.65
C SER A 157 4.80 -11.32 -27.05
N GLY A 158 5.14 -10.04 -27.21
CA GLY A 158 4.32 -8.90 -26.78
C GLY A 158 4.59 -8.41 -25.35
N LYS A 159 5.71 -8.80 -24.73
CA LYS A 159 6.10 -8.39 -23.35
C LYS A 159 6.06 -6.88 -23.15
N THR A 160 6.77 -6.12 -23.98
CA THR A 160 6.92 -4.67 -23.84
C THR A 160 5.58 -3.94 -23.96
N GLU A 161 4.73 -4.33 -24.92
CA GLU A 161 3.39 -3.76 -25.07
C GLU A 161 2.48 -4.14 -23.90
N LEU A 162 2.60 -5.36 -23.38
CA LEU A 162 1.87 -5.79 -22.19
C LEU A 162 2.26 -4.95 -20.96
N ILE A 163 3.55 -4.70 -20.76
CA ILE A 163 4.06 -3.84 -19.68
C ILE A 163 3.50 -2.42 -19.81
N LYS A 164 3.50 -1.84 -21.02
CA LYS A 164 2.91 -0.51 -21.26
C LYS A 164 1.43 -0.46 -20.89
N GLN A 165 0.65 -1.48 -21.28
CA GLN A 165 -0.78 -1.55 -20.95
C GLN A 165 -1.03 -1.72 -19.45
N LEU A 166 -0.24 -2.56 -18.77
CA LEU A 166 -0.31 -2.69 -17.31
C LEU A 166 0.10 -1.39 -16.61
N SER A 167 1.10 -0.68 -17.15
CA SER A 167 1.51 0.63 -16.65
C SER A 167 0.38 1.64 -16.73
N ASN A 168 -0.42 1.63 -17.80
CA ASN A 168 -1.62 2.46 -17.93
C ASN A 168 -2.72 2.07 -16.92
N GLN A 169 -2.86 0.79 -16.55
CA GLN A 169 -3.82 0.39 -15.49
C GLN A 169 -3.40 0.94 -14.13
N VAL A 170 -2.10 0.88 -13.82
CA VAL A 170 -1.56 1.40 -12.56
C VAL A 170 -1.67 2.93 -12.53
N ASN A 171 -1.24 3.59 -13.60
CA ASN A 171 -1.27 5.04 -13.75
C ASN A 171 -1.86 5.44 -15.12
N PRO A 172 -3.17 5.76 -15.18
CA PRO A 172 -3.84 6.16 -16.42
C PRO A 172 -3.25 7.41 -17.08
N GLU A 173 -2.52 8.26 -16.35
CA GLU A 173 -1.91 9.49 -16.90
C GLU A 173 -0.74 9.20 -17.85
N LEU A 174 -0.14 8.01 -17.79
CA LEU A 174 0.95 7.63 -18.70
C LEU A 174 0.51 7.53 -20.16
N ASN A 175 -0.76 7.19 -20.40
CA ASN A 175 -1.41 7.14 -21.72
C ASN A 175 -0.56 6.50 -22.83
N HIS A 176 0.10 5.38 -22.53
CA HIS A 176 0.91 4.67 -23.52
C HIS A 176 0.00 4.05 -24.59
N ALA A 177 0.06 4.58 -25.82
CA ALA A 177 -0.62 3.99 -26.96
C ALA A 177 0.06 2.68 -27.38
N PHE A 178 -0.73 1.71 -27.84
CA PHE A 178 -0.22 0.49 -28.45
C PHE A 178 0.56 0.82 -29.72
N THR A 179 1.79 0.32 -29.84
CA THR A 179 2.63 0.53 -31.02
C THR A 179 2.73 -0.73 -31.86
N LYS A 180 2.33 -0.65 -33.15
CA LYS A 180 2.41 -1.78 -34.08
C LYS A 180 3.84 -2.06 -34.57
N ASN A 181 4.69 -1.03 -34.57
CA ASN A 181 6.08 -1.15 -35.01
C ASN A 181 6.88 -1.85 -33.91
N HIS A 182 7.38 -3.04 -34.21
CA HIS A 182 8.18 -3.82 -33.27
C HIS A 182 9.61 -3.27 -33.23
N GLU A 183 9.97 -2.65 -32.11
CA GLU A 183 11.37 -2.38 -31.77
C GLU A 183 11.84 -3.46 -30.77
N PRO A 184 12.88 -4.26 -31.10
CA PRO A 184 13.38 -5.27 -30.17
C PRO A 184 13.95 -4.61 -28.90
N THR A 185 13.61 -5.15 -27.73
CA THR A 185 14.17 -4.71 -26.45
C THR A 185 15.66 -5.02 -26.42
N ILE A 186 16.50 -3.98 -26.32
CA ILE A 186 17.96 -4.10 -26.18
C ILE A 186 18.32 -3.94 -24.70
N GLY A 187 18.87 -4.99 -24.09
CA GLY A 187 19.18 -5.01 -22.65
C GLY A 187 17.93 -5.12 -21.77
N ILE A 188 18.10 -4.99 -20.44
CA ILE A 188 16.98 -5.01 -19.50
C ILE A 188 16.37 -3.62 -19.42
N SER A 189 15.06 -3.52 -19.64
CA SER A 189 14.31 -2.30 -19.37
C SER A 189 13.56 -2.42 -18.04
N ARG A 190 13.77 -1.47 -17.13
CA ARG A 190 13.05 -1.36 -15.86
C ARG A 190 12.03 -0.23 -15.95
N TYR A 191 10.77 -0.56 -15.73
CA TYR A 191 9.66 0.39 -15.68
C TYR A 191 9.17 0.49 -14.23
N GLN A 192 9.34 1.66 -13.63
CA GLN A 192 8.79 1.95 -12.30
C GLN A 192 7.48 2.70 -12.47
N VAL A 193 6.40 2.11 -12.00
CA VAL A 193 5.08 2.73 -12.08
C VAL A 193 4.47 2.73 -10.70
N LYS A 194 4.00 3.91 -10.28
CA LYS A 194 3.33 4.08 -9.00
C LYS A 194 2.07 4.90 -9.16
N ASN A 195 1.07 4.58 -8.37
CA ASN A 195 -0.05 5.45 -8.06
C ASN A 195 -0.03 5.78 -6.56
N THR A 196 -1.14 6.29 -6.02
CA THR A 196 -1.24 6.60 -4.60
C THR A 196 -1.06 5.35 -3.73
N ARG A 197 -1.67 4.23 -4.10
CA ARG A 197 -1.75 3.02 -3.27
C ARG A 197 -0.76 1.93 -3.64
N GLU A 198 -0.15 2.00 -4.80
CA GLU A 198 0.54 0.87 -5.41
C GLU A 198 1.81 1.31 -6.11
N ALA A 199 2.86 0.50 -5.93
CA ALA A 199 4.12 0.63 -6.64
C ALA A 199 4.48 -0.71 -7.27
N PHE A 200 4.79 -0.68 -8.56
CA PHE A 200 5.22 -1.82 -9.35
C PHE A 200 6.57 -1.51 -10.00
N GLU A 201 7.39 -2.55 -10.09
CA GLU A 201 8.59 -2.54 -10.90
C GLU A 201 8.50 -3.65 -11.94
N PHE A 202 8.30 -3.27 -13.20
CA PHE A 202 8.29 -4.22 -14.30
C PHE A 202 9.69 -4.31 -14.90
N TYR A 203 10.19 -5.53 -15.06
CA TYR A 203 11.45 -5.85 -15.72
C TYR A 203 11.13 -6.53 -17.05
N ASP A 204 11.38 -5.84 -18.16
CA ASP A 204 11.34 -6.42 -19.51
C ASP A 204 12.69 -7.07 -19.78
N ILE A 205 12.74 -8.40 -19.67
CA ILE A 205 13.96 -9.15 -19.89
C ILE A 205 14.06 -9.48 -21.38
N PRO A 206 15.14 -9.10 -22.07
CA PRO A 206 15.35 -9.43 -23.46
C PRO A 206 15.64 -10.92 -23.56
N THR A 207 14.99 -11.57 -24.51
CA THR A 207 15.00 -13.02 -24.67
C THR A 207 15.28 -13.42 -26.12
N GLU A 208 16.01 -12.59 -26.86
CA GLU A 208 16.60 -13.10 -28.10
C GLU A 208 17.54 -14.25 -27.73
N GLU A 209 17.56 -15.30 -28.55
CA GLU A 209 18.28 -16.55 -28.30
C GLU A 209 19.76 -16.34 -27.96
N ARG A 210 20.36 -15.27 -28.52
CA ARG A 210 21.73 -14.86 -28.28
C ARG A 210 21.99 -14.36 -26.85
N TYR A 211 20.94 -14.02 -26.10
CA TYR A 211 21.02 -13.49 -24.73
C TYR A 211 20.51 -14.47 -23.67
N ASN A 212 20.27 -15.74 -24.00
CA ASN A 212 19.81 -16.75 -23.05
C ASN A 212 20.76 -16.91 -21.84
N SER A 213 22.06 -16.69 -22.02
CA SER A 213 23.06 -16.67 -20.94
C SER A 213 22.83 -15.54 -19.91
N PHE A 214 22.14 -14.47 -20.30
CA PHE A 214 21.85 -13.32 -19.43
C PHE A 214 20.55 -13.47 -18.65
N VAL A 215 19.66 -14.39 -19.04
CA VAL A 215 18.37 -14.58 -18.34
C VAL A 215 18.60 -14.88 -16.85
N ASP A 216 19.58 -15.73 -16.52
CA ASP A 216 19.89 -16.09 -15.12
C ASP A 216 20.42 -14.89 -14.33
N ALA A 217 21.27 -14.06 -14.92
CA ALA A 217 21.78 -12.84 -14.30
C ALA A 217 20.67 -11.81 -14.10
N ASN A 218 19.82 -11.65 -15.11
CA ASN A 218 18.73 -10.69 -15.12
C ASN A 218 17.63 -11.06 -14.11
N LEU A 219 17.30 -12.35 -13.97
CA LEU A 219 16.36 -12.85 -12.96
C LEU A 219 16.88 -12.66 -11.53
N LYS A 220 18.20 -12.84 -11.32
CA LYS A 220 18.83 -12.56 -10.03
C LYS A 220 18.84 -11.06 -9.73
N GLN A 221 19.13 -10.24 -10.73
CA GLN A 221 19.16 -8.79 -10.60
C GLN A 221 17.77 -8.21 -10.32
N SER A 222 16.72 -8.72 -10.97
CA SER A 222 15.36 -8.24 -10.75
C SER A 222 14.82 -8.61 -9.38
N ASN A 223 15.31 -9.71 -8.78
CA ASN A 223 14.81 -10.29 -7.53
C ASN A 223 13.27 -10.32 -7.53
N ALA A 224 12.72 -10.89 -8.60
CA ALA A 224 11.29 -10.83 -8.88
C ALA A 224 10.47 -11.55 -7.80
N ASP A 225 9.36 -10.93 -7.41
CA ASP A 225 8.33 -11.54 -6.58
C ASP A 225 7.41 -12.43 -7.42
N LEU A 226 7.23 -12.04 -8.68
CA LEU A 226 6.36 -12.69 -9.64
C LEU A 226 7.01 -12.66 -11.02
N VAL A 227 6.87 -13.76 -11.75
CA VAL A 227 7.36 -13.89 -13.13
C VAL A 227 6.19 -14.17 -14.06
N VAL A 228 6.05 -13.30 -15.07
CA VAL A 228 5.07 -13.42 -16.14
C VAL A 228 5.75 -14.07 -17.35
N VAL A 229 5.34 -15.28 -17.71
CA VAL A 229 5.85 -16.00 -18.89
C VAL A 229 4.86 -15.80 -20.04
N CYS A 230 5.23 -14.96 -21.00
CA CYS A 230 4.42 -14.62 -22.17
C CYS A 230 4.57 -15.63 -23.30
N VAL A 231 3.46 -16.20 -23.75
CA VAL A 231 3.37 -17.14 -24.87
C VAL A 231 2.50 -16.52 -25.97
N ASP A 232 3.06 -16.39 -27.17
CA ASP A 232 2.29 -16.02 -28.36
C ASP A 232 1.46 -17.22 -28.83
N ARG A 233 0.13 -17.10 -28.76
CA ARG A 233 -0.80 -18.21 -29.10
C ARG A 233 -0.71 -18.66 -30.57
N PHE A 234 -0.11 -17.83 -31.43
CA PHE A 234 0.03 -18.07 -32.86
C PHE A 234 1.41 -18.62 -33.23
N ASN A 235 2.25 -18.92 -32.23
CA ASN A 235 3.57 -19.51 -32.44
C ASN A 235 3.80 -20.66 -31.44
N ASN A 236 3.69 -21.91 -31.90
CA ASN A 236 3.87 -23.10 -31.05
C ASN A 236 5.24 -23.15 -30.36
N LEU A 237 6.28 -22.57 -31.00
CA LEU A 237 7.61 -22.47 -30.42
C LEU A 237 7.65 -21.63 -29.13
N SER A 238 6.65 -20.76 -28.92
CA SER A 238 6.56 -19.97 -27.68
C SER A 238 6.24 -20.83 -26.46
N LEU A 239 5.60 -21.99 -26.63
CA LEU A 239 5.28 -22.90 -25.54
C LEU A 239 6.40 -23.93 -25.33
N GLU A 240 6.79 -24.63 -26.40
CA GLU A 240 7.68 -25.80 -26.34
C GLU A 240 9.16 -25.47 -26.63
N GLY A 241 9.43 -24.39 -27.38
CA GLY A 241 10.76 -24.08 -27.90
C GLY A 241 11.17 -24.94 -29.10
N ASN A 242 12.42 -24.80 -29.56
CA ASN A 242 13.04 -25.67 -30.57
C ASN A 242 14.58 -25.66 -30.45
N ASN A 243 15.28 -26.16 -31.48
CA ASN A 243 16.74 -26.13 -31.59
C ASN A 243 17.28 -24.69 -31.72
N GLY A 244 17.34 -23.97 -30.59
CA GLY A 244 17.87 -22.61 -30.49
C GLY A 244 16.96 -21.66 -29.70
N SER A 245 15.64 -21.82 -29.83
CA SER A 245 14.65 -21.00 -29.12
C SER A 245 14.20 -21.62 -27.79
N TRP A 246 14.16 -20.84 -26.72
CA TRP A 246 13.47 -21.22 -25.49
C TRP A 246 11.96 -20.94 -25.60
N GLY A 247 11.16 -21.95 -25.26
CA GLY A 247 9.74 -21.80 -24.98
C GLY A 247 9.47 -21.54 -23.50
N ALA A 248 8.18 -21.42 -23.16
CA ALA A 248 7.71 -21.23 -21.78
C ALA A 248 8.26 -22.28 -20.82
N GLU A 249 8.38 -23.53 -21.25
CA GLU A 249 8.90 -24.64 -20.45
C GLU A 249 10.31 -24.35 -19.92
N GLN A 250 11.21 -23.95 -20.80
CA GLN A 250 12.60 -23.64 -20.45
C GLN A 250 12.66 -22.41 -19.54
N TYR A 251 11.86 -21.37 -19.78
CA TYR A 251 11.79 -20.21 -18.89
C TYR A 251 11.32 -20.59 -17.48
N ILE A 252 10.28 -21.42 -17.36
CA ILE A 252 9.77 -21.87 -16.06
C ILE A 252 10.82 -22.67 -15.29
N GLN A 253 11.49 -23.61 -15.97
CA GLN A 253 12.57 -24.39 -15.37
C GLN A 253 13.71 -23.47 -14.89
N LYS A 254 14.06 -22.46 -15.70
CA LYS A 254 15.10 -21.48 -15.35
C LYS A 254 14.70 -20.60 -14.18
N VAL A 255 13.48 -20.10 -14.12
CA VAL A 255 12.99 -19.34 -12.96
C VAL A 255 13.07 -20.20 -11.70
N ARG A 256 12.63 -21.46 -11.76
CA ARG A 256 12.71 -22.39 -10.62
C ARG A 256 14.15 -22.71 -10.19
N GLN A 257 15.11 -22.66 -11.10
CA GLN A 257 16.54 -22.90 -10.82
C GLN A 257 17.28 -21.65 -10.34
N ALA A 258 16.98 -20.49 -10.93
CA ALA A 258 17.77 -19.27 -10.81
C ALA A 258 17.14 -18.20 -9.93
N ALA A 259 15.81 -18.09 -9.92
CA ALA A 259 15.12 -17.03 -9.20
C ALA A 259 15.06 -17.31 -7.69
N ASN A 260 14.66 -16.28 -6.96
CA ASN A 260 14.27 -16.40 -5.56
C ASN A 260 13.28 -17.56 -5.46
N LYS A 261 13.60 -18.63 -4.71
CA LYS A 261 12.85 -19.92 -4.75
C LYS A 261 11.33 -19.79 -4.47
N GLY A 262 10.87 -18.63 -4.01
CA GLY A 262 9.47 -18.31 -3.77
C GLY A 262 8.80 -17.42 -4.83
N ALA A 263 9.45 -17.08 -5.94
CA ALA A 263 8.82 -16.26 -6.99
C ALA A 263 7.64 -17.01 -7.63
N GLU A 264 6.46 -16.40 -7.62
CA GLU A 264 5.26 -16.98 -8.24
C GLU A 264 5.34 -16.88 -9.77
N ILE A 265 4.89 -17.89 -10.49
CA ILE A 265 4.93 -17.91 -11.96
C ILE A 265 3.51 -17.94 -12.52
N ILE A 266 3.23 -17.06 -13.48
CA ILE A 266 1.99 -17.05 -14.25
C ILE A 266 2.27 -17.15 -15.74
N LEU A 267 1.49 -17.98 -16.44
CA LEU A 267 1.51 -18.07 -17.89
C LEU A 267 0.55 -17.04 -18.51
N VAL A 268 1.03 -16.22 -19.42
CA VAL A 268 0.18 -15.23 -20.10
C VAL A 268 0.17 -15.52 -21.60
N GLN A 269 -1.00 -15.88 -22.11
CA GLN A 269 -1.23 -16.13 -23.53
C GLN A 269 -1.51 -14.78 -24.20
N THR A 270 -0.61 -14.31 -25.05
CA THR A 270 -0.70 -12.98 -25.66
C THR A 270 -1.31 -13.03 -27.07
N LYS A 271 -1.67 -11.85 -27.59
CA LYS A 271 -2.19 -11.62 -28.95
C LYS A 271 -3.53 -12.31 -29.25
N THR A 272 -4.37 -12.50 -28.23
CA THR A 272 -5.68 -13.15 -28.41
C THR A 272 -6.65 -12.37 -29.30
N ASP A 273 -6.35 -11.11 -29.64
CA ASP A 273 -7.10 -10.33 -30.62
C ASP A 273 -7.04 -10.92 -32.04
N LEU A 274 -6.00 -11.70 -32.35
CA LEU A 274 -5.86 -12.36 -33.65
C LEU A 274 -6.86 -13.52 -33.82
N GLU A 275 -7.35 -14.12 -32.72
CA GLU A 275 -8.35 -15.19 -32.76
C GLU A 275 -9.68 -14.67 -33.32
N ALA A 276 -10.11 -13.51 -32.82
CA ALA A 276 -11.35 -12.86 -33.24
C ALA A 276 -11.30 -12.38 -34.70
N SER A 277 -10.11 -12.18 -35.26
CA SER A 277 -9.93 -11.73 -36.64
C SER A 277 -10.17 -12.80 -37.70
N GLY A 278 -10.48 -14.04 -37.30
CA GLY A 278 -10.66 -15.16 -38.22
C GLY A 278 -9.35 -15.61 -38.90
N GLN A 279 -8.20 -15.09 -38.44
CA GLN A 279 -6.90 -15.66 -38.75
C GLN A 279 -6.76 -16.96 -37.95
N ASP A 280 -7.40 -18.02 -38.44
CA ASP A 280 -7.52 -19.33 -37.79
C ASP A 280 -6.21 -20.13 -37.83
N LYS A 281 -5.11 -19.48 -37.46
CA LYS A 281 -3.77 -20.07 -37.29
C LYS A 281 -3.40 -20.11 -35.81
N THR A 282 -4.36 -20.40 -34.94
CA THR A 282 -4.01 -20.71 -33.55
C THR A 282 -3.12 -21.95 -33.58
N CYS A 283 -1.87 -21.81 -33.15
CA CYS A 283 -0.90 -22.89 -33.17
C CYS A 283 -0.89 -23.68 -31.85
N ILE A 284 -1.46 -23.11 -30.78
CA ILE A 284 -1.48 -23.70 -29.45
C ILE A 284 -2.94 -23.86 -29.01
N THR A 285 -3.38 -25.10 -28.78
CA THR A 285 -4.77 -25.39 -28.37
C THR A 285 -5.00 -25.16 -26.88
N GLU A 286 -6.27 -25.03 -26.49
CA GLU A 286 -6.65 -24.93 -25.08
C GLU A 286 -6.27 -26.17 -24.28
N GLU A 287 -6.33 -27.35 -24.89
CA GLU A 287 -5.91 -28.60 -24.29
C GLU A 287 -4.42 -28.61 -23.99
N GLN A 288 -3.58 -28.11 -24.92
CA GLN A 288 -2.14 -27.97 -24.69
C GLN A 288 -1.84 -27.02 -23.54
N ILE A 289 -2.49 -25.84 -23.51
CA ILE A 289 -2.34 -24.88 -22.42
C ILE A 289 -2.81 -25.47 -21.08
N ARG A 290 -3.95 -26.16 -21.06
CA ARG A 290 -4.47 -26.80 -19.85
C ARG A 290 -3.51 -27.85 -19.32
N ALA A 291 -3.03 -28.76 -20.18
CA ALA A 291 -2.05 -29.78 -19.79
C ALA A 291 -0.74 -29.15 -19.31
N PHE A 292 -0.31 -28.05 -19.93
CA PHE A 292 0.88 -27.32 -19.54
C PHE A 292 0.74 -26.67 -18.15
N LYS A 293 -0.40 -26.00 -17.89
CA LYS A 293 -0.71 -25.40 -16.58
C LYS A 293 -0.76 -26.43 -15.47
N GLU A 294 -1.38 -27.58 -15.73
CA GLU A 294 -1.48 -28.68 -14.75
C GLU A 294 -0.10 -29.29 -14.46
N ARG A 295 0.70 -29.58 -15.51
CA ARG A 295 2.07 -30.11 -15.37
C ARG A 295 2.95 -29.23 -14.50
N TYR A 296 2.82 -27.92 -14.65
CA TYR A 296 3.65 -26.95 -13.96
C TYR A 296 3.01 -26.35 -12.70
N ASP A 297 1.76 -26.69 -12.36
CA ASP A 297 1.00 -26.06 -11.27
C ASP A 297 1.07 -24.52 -11.32
N ILE A 298 0.71 -23.97 -12.47
CA ILE A 298 0.69 -22.51 -12.71
C ILE A 298 -0.67 -22.05 -13.21
N GLN A 299 -1.00 -20.80 -12.90
CA GLN A 299 -2.18 -20.16 -13.47
C GLN A 299 -1.89 -19.66 -14.89
N GLY A 300 -2.94 -19.41 -15.66
CA GLY A 300 -2.76 -18.72 -16.93
C GLY A 300 -3.95 -17.87 -17.35
N ILE A 301 -3.62 -16.72 -17.95
CA ILE A 301 -4.56 -15.67 -18.36
C ILE A 301 -4.35 -15.38 -19.85
N LYS A 302 -5.46 -15.15 -20.57
CA LYS A 302 -5.44 -14.72 -21.97
C LYS A 302 -5.47 -13.20 -22.04
N VAL A 303 -4.56 -12.61 -22.82
CA VAL A 303 -4.46 -11.17 -22.96
C VAL A 303 -4.23 -10.71 -24.39
N SER A 304 -4.70 -9.51 -24.69
CA SER A 304 -4.26 -8.73 -25.84
C SER A 304 -3.87 -7.34 -25.39
N ALA A 305 -2.60 -6.99 -25.58
CA ALA A 305 -2.12 -5.63 -25.35
C ALA A 305 -2.70 -4.63 -26.37
N LYS A 306 -3.21 -5.11 -27.52
CA LYS A 306 -3.79 -4.26 -28.56
C LYS A 306 -5.24 -3.87 -28.24
N THR A 307 -6.06 -4.81 -27.80
CA THR A 307 -7.48 -4.56 -27.49
C THR A 307 -7.73 -4.26 -26.01
N GLY A 308 -6.73 -4.51 -25.15
CA GLY A 308 -6.90 -4.42 -23.69
C GLY A 308 -7.59 -5.64 -23.06
N THR A 309 -7.97 -6.64 -23.86
CA THR A 309 -8.62 -7.88 -23.36
C THR A 309 -7.72 -8.56 -22.34
N GLY A 310 -8.27 -8.95 -21.19
CA GLY A 310 -7.56 -9.66 -20.12
C GLY A 310 -6.55 -8.84 -19.32
N ILE A 311 -6.29 -7.57 -19.69
CA ILE A 311 -5.32 -6.72 -18.98
C ILE A 311 -5.80 -6.43 -17.55
N THR A 312 -7.09 -6.12 -17.36
CA THR A 312 -7.67 -5.88 -16.03
C THR A 312 -7.66 -7.14 -15.15
N GLU A 313 -7.87 -8.32 -15.75
CA GLU A 313 -7.80 -9.60 -15.04
C GLU A 313 -6.36 -9.89 -14.58
N LEU A 314 -5.39 -9.73 -15.49
CA LEU A 314 -3.97 -9.87 -15.16
C LEU A 314 -3.56 -8.88 -14.07
N TYR A 315 -3.96 -7.61 -14.18
CA TYR A 315 -3.68 -6.60 -13.17
C TYR A 315 -4.29 -6.98 -11.81
N SER A 316 -5.54 -7.44 -11.78
CA SER A 316 -6.22 -7.88 -10.54
C SER A 316 -5.51 -9.07 -9.89
N TYR A 317 -4.98 -9.99 -10.70
CA TYR A 317 -4.16 -11.09 -10.21
C TYR A 317 -2.87 -10.56 -9.57
N LEU A 318 -2.16 -9.63 -10.23
CA LEU A 318 -0.92 -9.04 -9.71
C LEU A 318 -1.15 -8.29 -8.39
N THR A 319 -2.20 -7.47 -8.29
CA THR A 319 -2.53 -6.72 -7.07
C THR A 319 -2.92 -7.65 -5.92
N THR A 320 -3.72 -8.69 -6.19
CA THR A 320 -4.08 -9.69 -5.17
C THR A 320 -2.84 -10.38 -4.58
N ARG A 321 -1.84 -10.70 -5.42
CA ARG A 321 -0.59 -11.31 -4.95
C ARG A 321 0.28 -10.35 -4.16
N ARG A 322 0.34 -9.07 -4.58
CA ARG A 322 0.95 -8.02 -3.76
C ARG A 322 0.30 -7.94 -2.38
N ASP A 323 -1.02 -7.89 -2.31
CA ASP A 323 -1.73 -7.72 -1.04
C ASP A 323 -1.52 -8.90 -0.09
N LYS A 324 -1.51 -10.13 -0.63
CA LYS A 324 -1.13 -11.34 0.13
C LYS A 324 0.31 -11.26 0.63
N LYS A 325 1.27 -10.87 -0.21
CA LYS A 325 2.67 -10.69 0.19
C LYS A 325 2.77 -9.66 1.32
N MET A 326 2.12 -8.51 1.17
CA MET A 326 2.10 -7.44 2.17
C MET A 326 1.48 -7.90 3.48
N ALA A 327 0.37 -8.63 3.45
CA ALA A 327 -0.27 -9.18 4.64
C ALA A 327 0.66 -10.17 5.38
N ASN A 328 1.38 -11.01 4.63
CA ASN A 328 2.36 -11.93 5.20
C ASN A 328 3.52 -11.19 5.86
N LEU A 329 4.08 -10.18 5.18
CA LEU A 329 5.16 -9.34 5.72
C LEU A 329 4.73 -8.61 7.00
N LEU A 330 3.53 -8.03 7.02
CA LEU A 330 2.98 -7.38 8.21
C LEU A 330 2.78 -8.36 9.37
N THR A 331 2.35 -9.59 9.06
CA THR A 331 2.19 -10.65 10.06
C THR A 331 3.54 -11.07 10.64
N GLU A 332 4.54 -11.27 9.78
CA GLU A 332 5.91 -11.60 10.21
C GLU A 332 6.53 -10.47 11.02
N GLU A 333 6.42 -9.21 10.56
CA GLU A 333 6.90 -8.04 11.29
C GLU A 333 6.27 -7.97 12.69
N LYS A 334 4.96 -8.20 12.81
CA LYS A 334 4.26 -8.23 14.09
C LYS A 334 4.80 -9.31 15.02
N GLN A 335 5.03 -10.53 14.51
CA GLN A 335 5.61 -11.62 15.29
C GLN A 335 7.03 -11.29 15.76
N LEU A 336 7.84 -10.67 14.90
CA LEU A 336 9.19 -10.24 15.25
C LEU A 336 9.16 -9.13 16.31
N LEU A 337 8.24 -8.18 16.19
CA LEU A 337 8.06 -7.11 17.17
C LEU A 337 7.64 -7.66 18.55
N GLU A 338 6.73 -8.64 18.58
CA GLU A 338 6.35 -9.33 19.82
C GLU A 338 7.56 -10.03 20.45
N LYS A 339 8.39 -10.75 19.66
CA LYS A 339 9.63 -11.36 20.15
C LYS A 339 10.59 -10.33 20.78
N VAL A 340 10.77 -9.16 20.16
CA VAL A 340 11.60 -8.09 20.72
C VAL A 340 11.03 -7.57 22.03
N ARG A 341 9.71 -7.34 22.09
CA ARG A 341 9.01 -6.87 23.29
C ARG A 341 9.15 -7.85 24.45
N ASP A 342 8.95 -9.13 24.20
CA ASP A 342 9.03 -10.18 25.22
C ASP A 342 10.44 -10.24 25.82
N LYS A 343 11.47 -10.29 24.96
CA LYS A 343 12.87 -10.31 25.41
C LYS A 343 13.26 -9.03 26.15
N HIS A 344 12.82 -7.88 25.65
CA HIS A 344 13.06 -6.61 26.30
C HIS A 344 12.38 -6.51 27.68
N SER A 345 11.15 -7.01 27.82
CA SER A 345 10.42 -7.06 29.08
C SER A 345 11.11 -7.97 30.11
N ILE A 346 11.59 -9.14 29.68
CA ILE A 346 12.35 -10.06 30.53
C ILE A 346 13.61 -9.37 31.06
N LEU A 347 14.39 -8.74 30.17
CA LEU A 347 15.63 -8.06 30.55
C LEU A 347 15.35 -6.84 31.46
N PHE A 348 14.30 -6.07 31.18
CA PHE A 348 13.87 -4.95 32.03
C PHE A 348 13.51 -5.39 33.45
N ASN A 349 12.75 -6.48 33.59
CA ASN A 349 12.35 -7.01 34.89
C ASN A 349 13.54 -7.59 35.67
N LYS A 350 14.48 -8.24 34.98
CA LYS A 350 15.73 -8.71 35.58
C LYS A 350 16.55 -7.54 36.15
N ASP A 351 16.75 -6.48 35.37
CA ASP A 351 17.47 -5.29 35.82
C ASP A 351 16.79 -4.57 36.98
N ARG A 352 15.45 -4.58 36.99
CA ARG A 352 14.66 -3.99 38.07
C ARG A 352 14.87 -4.73 39.41
N GLN A 353 15.13 -6.03 39.37
CA GLN A 353 15.40 -6.84 40.57
C GLN A 353 16.84 -6.68 41.09
N CYS A 354 17.79 -6.32 40.21
CA CYS A 354 19.19 -6.09 40.59
C CYS A 354 19.43 -4.64 41.09
N SER A 355 19.37 -4.47 42.41
CA SER A 355 19.80 -3.36 43.30
C SER A 355 20.52 -2.11 42.76
N PHE A 356 20.19 -0.96 43.40
CA PHE A 356 20.74 0.43 43.42
C PHE A 356 21.24 1.10 42.11
N PHE A 357 22.02 0.42 41.26
CA PHE A 357 22.56 0.99 40.02
C PHE A 357 21.65 0.80 38.79
N GLY A 358 20.68 -0.13 38.84
CA GLY A 358 19.71 -0.36 37.75
C GLY A 358 18.82 0.86 37.42
N ARG A 359 18.79 1.90 38.28
CA ARG A 359 18.06 3.15 38.02
C ARG A 359 18.71 4.04 36.95
N LEU A 360 20.02 3.94 36.72
CA LEU A 360 20.75 4.87 35.84
C LEU A 360 20.66 4.49 34.35
N TYR A 361 20.29 3.25 34.00
CA TYR A 361 20.18 2.76 32.61
C TYR A 361 18.72 2.56 32.17
N ARG A 362 17.87 3.55 32.45
CA ARG A 362 16.46 3.55 32.02
C ARG A 362 16.29 4.19 30.65
N THR A 363 16.54 3.45 29.58
CA THR A 363 15.85 3.74 28.32
C THR A 363 14.46 3.13 28.39
N GLU A 364 13.47 3.98 28.62
CA GLU A 364 12.07 3.58 28.56
C GLU A 364 11.67 3.37 27.11
N VAL A 365 11.49 2.12 26.75
CA VAL A 365 10.95 1.71 25.46
C VAL A 365 9.44 1.76 25.57
N LYS A 366 8.77 2.43 24.62
CA LYS A 366 7.31 2.53 24.64
C LYS A 366 6.70 1.27 24.03
N GLU A 367 5.61 0.78 24.61
CA GLU A 367 4.82 -0.33 24.05
C GLU A 367 4.26 0.00 22.65
N THR A 368 4.17 1.29 22.31
CA THR A 368 3.73 1.77 21.00
C THR A 368 4.83 1.80 19.95
N TRP A 369 6.06 1.42 20.27
CA TRP A 369 7.15 1.40 19.30
C TRP A 369 6.96 0.34 18.21
N THR A 370 7.23 0.73 16.97
CA THR A 370 7.33 -0.16 15.80
C THR A 370 8.67 -0.90 15.77
N LEU A 371 8.77 -1.97 14.98
CA LEU A 371 10.03 -2.72 14.84
C LEU A 371 11.18 -1.82 14.35
N GLU A 372 10.89 -0.94 13.40
CA GLU A 372 11.82 0.11 12.92
C GLU A 372 12.34 1.01 14.05
N GLN A 373 11.48 1.42 15.00
CA GLN A 373 11.90 2.24 16.13
C GLN A 373 12.79 1.46 17.11
N TYR A 374 12.52 0.18 17.34
CA TYR A 374 13.39 -0.69 18.14
C TYR A 374 14.77 -0.84 17.50
N ILE A 375 14.82 -1.10 16.19
CA ILE A 375 16.08 -1.25 15.44
C ILE A 375 16.85 0.07 15.44
N SER A 376 16.20 1.19 15.13
CA SER A 376 16.81 2.52 15.14
C SER A 376 17.39 2.88 16.52
N HIS A 377 16.62 2.64 17.59
CA HIS A 377 17.08 2.85 18.95
C HIS A 377 18.30 1.98 19.29
N ALA A 378 18.31 0.71 18.88
CA ALA A 378 19.46 -0.18 19.07
C ALA A 378 20.68 0.27 18.26
N MET A 379 20.51 0.90 17.09
CA MET A 379 21.62 1.43 16.27
C MET A 379 22.30 2.64 16.90
N ASP A 380 21.58 3.47 17.65
CA ASP A 380 22.11 4.76 18.13
C ASP A 380 23.05 4.64 19.34
N LYS A 381 22.71 3.79 20.32
CA LYS A 381 23.45 3.73 21.59
C LYS A 381 23.60 2.29 22.07
N ASN A 382 24.62 2.07 22.90
CA ASN A 382 24.69 0.84 23.68
C ASN A 382 23.64 0.89 24.80
N ASN A 383 22.46 0.33 24.51
CA ASN A 383 21.29 0.34 25.38
C ASN A 383 20.69 -1.07 25.47
N ARG A 384 19.67 -1.21 26.33
CA ARG A 384 18.99 -2.49 26.55
C ARG A 384 18.41 -3.08 25.25
N THR A 385 17.91 -2.24 24.35
CA THR A 385 17.41 -2.71 23.06
C THR A 385 18.54 -3.33 22.22
N ARG A 386 19.73 -2.72 22.18
CA ARG A 386 20.91 -3.31 21.53
C ARG A 386 21.29 -4.64 22.17
N GLU A 387 21.25 -4.75 23.50
CA GLU A 387 21.53 -6.01 24.20
C GLU A 387 20.58 -7.12 23.77
N VAL A 388 19.26 -6.85 23.74
CA VAL A 388 18.25 -7.79 23.24
C VAL A 388 18.52 -8.19 21.79
N LEU A 389 18.71 -7.20 20.91
CA LEU A 389 18.92 -7.48 19.49
C LEU A 389 20.26 -8.19 19.23
N CYS A 390 21.27 -8.02 20.09
CA CYS A 390 22.59 -8.61 19.91
C CYS A 390 22.75 -9.98 20.56
N GLN A 391 22.37 -10.11 21.84
CA GLN A 391 22.63 -11.31 22.63
C GLN A 391 21.51 -12.32 22.51
N ASP A 392 20.25 -11.88 22.67
CA ASP A 392 19.09 -12.77 22.70
C ASP A 392 18.63 -13.16 21.29
N LEU A 393 18.52 -12.17 20.39
CA LEU A 393 17.97 -12.38 19.05
C LEU A 393 19.05 -12.54 17.99
N LYS A 394 20.28 -12.12 18.28
CA LYS A 394 21.43 -12.18 17.36
C LYS A 394 21.19 -11.48 16.02
N TRP A 395 20.34 -10.46 15.96
CA TRP A 395 20.08 -9.67 14.76
C TRP A 395 21.12 -8.59 14.52
N LEU A 396 21.75 -8.09 15.60
CA LEU A 396 22.84 -7.12 15.54
C LEU A 396 24.11 -7.69 16.19
N ASP A 397 25.27 -7.21 15.78
CA ASP A 397 26.52 -7.45 16.48
C ASP A 397 26.73 -6.42 17.61
N LYS A 398 27.81 -6.60 18.38
CA LYS A 398 28.17 -5.68 19.48
C LYS A 398 28.45 -4.24 19.02
N HIS A 399 28.71 -4.04 17.72
CA HIS A 399 28.94 -2.73 17.11
C HIS A 399 27.65 -2.12 16.54
N GLY A 400 26.50 -2.79 16.68
CA GLY A 400 25.23 -2.36 16.12
C GLY A 400 25.11 -2.59 14.62
N LYS A 401 25.94 -3.46 14.03
CA LYS A 401 25.83 -3.87 12.62
C LYS A 401 24.94 -5.08 12.48
N ILE A 402 24.25 -5.21 11.36
CA ILE A 402 23.38 -6.35 11.10
C ILE A 402 24.18 -7.65 10.89
N THR A 403 23.64 -8.76 11.40
CA THR A 403 24.23 -10.10 11.30
C THR A 403 23.56 -10.93 10.20
N LYS A 404 24.10 -12.14 9.94
CA LYS A 404 23.50 -13.09 8.99
C LYS A 404 22.28 -13.81 9.57
N GLU A 405 22.12 -13.80 10.88
CA GLU A 405 21.02 -14.43 11.61
C GLU A 405 19.78 -13.52 11.66
N ALA A 406 19.92 -12.24 11.34
CA ALA A 406 18.80 -11.31 11.23
C ALA A 406 17.78 -11.78 10.17
N PRO A 407 16.47 -11.80 10.49
CA PRO A 407 15.40 -12.00 9.52
C PRO A 407 15.47 -10.99 8.38
N GLU A 408 14.99 -11.36 7.19
CA GLU A 408 15.10 -10.49 6.01
C GLU A 408 14.42 -9.14 6.21
N ILE A 409 13.23 -9.12 6.83
CA ILE A 409 12.51 -7.87 7.18
C ILE A 409 13.38 -6.95 8.07
N VAL A 410 14.12 -7.53 9.02
CA VAL A 410 15.02 -6.77 9.90
C VAL A 410 16.20 -6.20 9.11
N ARG A 411 16.71 -6.94 8.11
CA ARG A 411 17.77 -6.46 7.20
C ARG A 411 17.30 -5.31 6.33
N GLU A 412 16.12 -5.43 5.75
CA GLU A 412 15.52 -4.37 4.93
C GLU A 412 15.33 -3.09 5.75
N ILE A 413 14.75 -3.20 6.95
CA ILE A 413 14.56 -2.05 7.86
C ILE A 413 15.91 -1.43 8.26
N PHE A 414 16.91 -2.24 8.59
CA PHE A 414 18.24 -1.75 8.99
C PHE A 414 18.95 -1.00 7.85
N ASN A 415 18.91 -1.54 6.64
CA ASN A 415 19.52 -0.92 5.46
C ASN A 415 18.86 0.43 5.16
N LYS A 416 17.52 0.46 5.19
CA LYS A 416 16.75 1.71 5.05
C LYS A 416 17.19 2.77 6.06
N LEU A 417 17.26 2.41 7.35
CA LEU A 417 17.69 3.34 8.41
C LEU A 417 19.12 3.83 8.23
N THR A 418 20.00 3.00 7.66
CA THR A 418 21.40 3.37 7.38
C THR A 418 21.47 4.37 6.23
N GLU A 419 20.75 4.12 5.13
CA GLU A 419 20.66 5.03 3.97
C GLU A 419 20.09 6.41 4.37
N GLU A 420 19.06 6.43 5.25
CA GLU A 420 18.48 7.67 5.78
C GLU A 420 19.47 8.47 6.64
N LYS A 421 20.26 7.79 7.49
CA LYS A 421 21.31 8.44 8.29
C LYS A 421 22.45 8.98 7.43
N GLU A 422 22.91 8.23 6.44
CA GLU A 422 23.94 8.69 5.50
C GLU A 422 23.48 9.90 4.69
N SER A 423 22.23 9.89 4.22
CA SER A 423 21.63 10.99 3.49
C SER A 423 21.50 12.25 4.36
N SER A 424 21.09 12.09 5.62
CA SER A 424 20.98 13.21 6.58
C SER A 424 22.34 13.84 6.90
N ASN A 425 23.38 13.01 7.05
CA ASN A 425 24.74 13.51 7.28
C ASN A 425 25.26 14.33 6.09
N ARG A 426 24.98 13.93 4.83
CA ARG A 426 25.42 14.69 3.64
C ARG A 426 24.81 16.08 3.54
N VAL A 427 23.60 16.28 4.05
CA VAL A 427 22.93 17.59 4.03
C VAL A 427 23.53 18.52 5.08
N SER A 428 23.98 18.00 6.23
CA SER A 428 24.54 18.82 7.31
C SER A 428 25.93 19.42 6.99
N TYR A 429 26.61 18.96 5.95
CA TYR A 429 27.94 19.46 5.53
C TYR A 429 27.88 20.43 4.34
N LYS A 430 26.68 20.79 3.86
CA LYS A 430 26.46 21.85 2.88
C LYS A 430 25.85 23.05 3.57
#